data_AF-A0A3C0ZV53-F1
#
_entry.id   AF-A0A3C0ZV53-F1
#
_cell.length_a   1.000
_cell.length_b   1.000
_cell.length_c   1.000
_cell.angle_alpha   90.00
_cell.angle_beta   90.00
_cell.angle_gamma   90.00
#
_symmetry.space_group_name_H-M   'P 1'
#
loop_
_entity.id
_entity.type
_entity.pdbx_description
1 polymer ?
#
loop_
_entity_poly.entity_id
_entity_poly.type
_entity_poly.pdbx_seq_one_letter_code
_entity_poly.pdbx_strand_id
1 'polypeptide(L)'
;PTSIAVGKTATVSISGAKGTKYYKWMKEETDTGSATVDSSTGKVTATKVGIVTIKATSKATDNFNAASKKVRIKIVPAATSSISAVNLATGIRLTWKKVTGATGYLVYRDDTKIATIKSGGTVTYTDAKANTNGTKYTFKIVPTASTGNGTAKSLAAYRVTRPAISSAVNS
;
A
#
# COMPACT_ATOMS: atom_id res chain seq x y z
N PRO A 1 -3.83 -9.72 -12.02
CA PRO A 1 -3.54 -9.89 -10.58
C PRO A 1 -4.40 -8.93 -9.73
N THR A 2 -5.42 -9.46 -9.05
CA THR A 2 -6.29 -8.69 -8.15
C THR A 2 -5.56 -8.50 -6.81
N SER A 3 -5.04 -7.30 -6.57
CA SER A 3 -4.55 -6.92 -5.25
C SER A 3 -5.58 -6.07 -4.51
N ILE A 4 -5.62 -6.22 -3.19
CA ILE A 4 -6.45 -5.40 -2.30
C ILE A 4 -5.52 -4.83 -1.24
N ALA A 5 -5.54 -3.52 -1.03
CA ALA A 5 -4.79 -2.93 0.08
C ALA A 5 -5.47 -3.27 1.41
N VAL A 6 -4.68 -3.43 2.48
CA VAL A 6 -5.23 -3.61 3.84
C VAL A 6 -6.25 -2.50 4.15
N GLY A 7 -7.40 -2.89 4.71
CA GLY A 7 -8.53 -2.00 5.00
C GLY A 7 -9.42 -1.67 3.80
N LYS A 8 -9.13 -2.19 2.60
CA LYS A 8 -9.98 -2.07 1.41
C LYS A 8 -10.75 -3.35 1.13
N THR A 9 -11.77 -3.22 0.29
CA THR A 9 -12.66 -4.30 -0.09
C THR A 9 -12.65 -4.55 -1.59
N ALA A 10 -12.89 -5.80 -1.99
CA ALA A 10 -13.22 -6.15 -3.37
C ALA A 10 -14.27 -7.27 -3.37
N THR A 11 -14.95 -7.48 -4.49
CA THR A 11 -15.96 -8.54 -4.62
C THR A 11 -15.44 -9.67 -5.48
N VAL A 12 -15.56 -10.89 -4.99
CA VAL A 12 -15.34 -12.11 -5.78
C VAL A 12 -16.68 -12.58 -6.28
N SER A 13 -16.80 -12.84 -7.58
CA SER A 13 -18.02 -13.37 -8.20
C SER A 13 -17.72 -14.63 -9.02
N ILE A 14 -18.73 -15.49 -9.16
CA ILE A 14 -18.71 -16.62 -10.09
C ILE A 14 -19.79 -16.40 -11.15
N SER A 15 -19.39 -16.34 -12.41
CA SER A 15 -20.26 -16.29 -13.58
C SER A 15 -20.57 -17.69 -14.10
N GLY A 16 -21.66 -17.84 -14.87
CA GLY A 16 -22.10 -19.11 -15.45
C GLY A 16 -22.73 -20.10 -14.45
N ALA A 17 -22.37 -20.02 -13.17
CA ALA A 17 -22.96 -20.83 -12.11
C ALA A 17 -24.43 -20.46 -11.82
N LYS A 18 -25.30 -21.47 -11.77
CA LYS A 18 -26.72 -21.37 -11.37
C LYS A 18 -26.89 -21.73 -9.89
N GLY A 19 -28.08 -21.47 -9.35
CA GLY A 19 -28.38 -21.68 -7.92
C GLY A 19 -27.76 -20.62 -6.99
N THR A 20 -27.98 -20.79 -5.69
CA THR A 20 -27.46 -19.90 -4.64
C THR A 20 -25.94 -19.99 -4.55
N LYS A 21 -25.28 -18.83 -4.43
CA LYS A 21 -23.82 -18.69 -4.39
C LYS A 21 -23.36 -18.46 -2.96
N TYR A 22 -22.24 -19.07 -2.60
CA TYR A 22 -21.60 -18.94 -1.31
C TYR A 22 -20.11 -18.68 -1.46
N TYR A 23 -19.57 -17.86 -0.55
CA TYR A 23 -18.17 -17.46 -0.54
C TYR A 23 -17.55 -17.72 0.82
N LYS A 24 -16.34 -18.27 0.84
CA LYS A 24 -15.63 -18.58 2.08
C LYS A 24 -14.14 -18.34 1.91
N TRP A 25 -13.53 -17.69 2.90
CA TRP A 25 -12.08 -17.71 3.03
C TRP A 25 -11.63 -19.12 3.44
N MET A 26 -10.81 -19.73 2.60
CA MET A 26 -10.13 -20.99 2.93
C MET A 26 -8.68 -20.67 3.18
N LYS A 27 -8.25 -20.73 4.43
CA LYS A 27 -6.84 -20.59 4.77
C LYS A 27 -6.11 -21.83 4.23
N GLU A 28 -5.36 -21.64 3.15
CA GLU A 28 -4.40 -22.66 2.68
C GLU A 28 -3.09 -22.53 3.47
N GLU A 29 -2.30 -23.60 3.57
CA GLU A 29 -1.10 -23.64 4.39
C GLU A 29 -0.05 -22.57 3.99
N THR A 30 -0.02 -22.22 2.70
CA THR A 30 0.87 -21.19 2.15
C THR A 30 0.32 -19.76 2.26
N ASP A 31 -0.92 -19.59 2.74
CA ASP A 31 -1.57 -18.28 2.86
C ASP A 31 -1.08 -17.57 4.12
N THR A 32 -0.38 -16.46 3.91
CA THR A 32 0.19 -15.63 4.98
C THR A 32 -0.68 -14.42 5.36
N GLY A 33 -1.67 -14.09 4.52
CA GLY A 33 -2.56 -12.96 4.70
C GLY A 33 -3.82 -13.32 5.50
N SER A 34 -4.65 -12.32 5.76
CA SER A 34 -5.98 -12.54 6.33
C SER A 34 -7.00 -11.56 5.75
N ALA A 35 -8.24 -12.03 5.65
CA ALA A 35 -9.38 -11.25 5.20
C ALA A 35 -10.68 -11.76 5.84
N THR A 36 -11.72 -10.94 5.84
CA THR A 36 -13.09 -11.41 6.07
C THR A 36 -13.81 -11.53 4.73
N VAL A 37 -14.80 -12.41 4.66
CA VAL A 37 -15.61 -12.62 3.45
C VAL A 37 -17.06 -12.67 3.84
N ASP A 38 -17.88 -11.82 3.22
CA ASP A 38 -19.32 -11.93 3.28
C ASP A 38 -19.77 -13.11 2.43
N SER A 39 -20.44 -14.08 3.05
CA SER A 39 -20.71 -15.37 2.44
C SER A 39 -21.76 -15.34 1.33
N SER A 40 -22.62 -14.32 1.28
CA SER A 40 -23.70 -14.22 0.28
C SER A 40 -23.31 -13.31 -0.89
N THR A 41 -22.56 -12.25 -0.60
CA THR A 41 -22.18 -11.24 -1.60
C THR A 41 -20.79 -11.47 -2.20
N GLY A 42 -19.93 -12.23 -1.53
CA GLY A 42 -18.53 -12.43 -1.93
C GLY A 42 -17.65 -11.20 -1.70
N LYS A 43 -18.11 -10.23 -0.90
CA LYS A 43 -17.33 -9.07 -0.49
C LYS A 43 -16.20 -9.49 0.44
N VAL A 44 -14.97 -9.31 -0.02
CA VAL A 44 -13.72 -9.60 0.70
C VAL A 44 -13.20 -8.31 1.31
N THR A 45 -12.91 -8.30 2.62
CA THR A 45 -12.26 -7.18 3.32
C THR A 45 -10.86 -7.60 3.77
N ALA A 46 -9.83 -6.93 3.24
CA ALA A 46 -8.45 -7.27 3.54
C ALA A 46 -8.02 -6.78 4.93
N THR A 47 -7.43 -7.64 5.76
CA THR A 47 -7.03 -7.29 7.14
C THR A 47 -5.52 -7.40 7.39
N LYS A 48 -4.80 -8.32 6.72
CA LYS A 48 -3.34 -8.48 6.86
C LYS A 48 -2.67 -8.75 5.52
N VAL A 49 -1.53 -8.10 5.30
CA VAL A 49 -0.66 -8.31 4.13
C VAL A 49 -0.29 -9.78 4.01
N GLY A 50 -0.37 -10.30 2.78
CA GLY A 50 -0.09 -11.69 2.46
C GLY A 50 -1.04 -12.19 1.38
N ILE A 51 -1.04 -13.50 1.14
CA ILE A 51 -1.94 -14.12 0.17
C ILE A 51 -3.15 -14.70 0.92
N VAL A 52 -4.34 -14.58 0.33
CA VAL A 52 -5.57 -15.25 0.80
C VAL A 52 -6.25 -15.98 -0.36
N THR A 53 -6.80 -17.16 -0.07
CA THR A 53 -7.54 -17.97 -1.03
C THR A 53 -9.04 -17.97 -0.72
N ILE A 54 -9.85 -17.51 -1.66
CA ILE A 54 -11.32 -17.49 -1.51
C ILE A 54 -11.92 -18.61 -2.36
N LYS A 55 -12.75 -19.46 -1.74
CA LYS A 55 -13.63 -20.39 -2.45
C LYS A 55 -14.93 -19.71 -2.76
N ALA A 56 -15.35 -19.76 -4.01
CA ALA A 56 -16.72 -19.52 -4.40
C ALA A 56 -17.37 -20.85 -4.78
N THR A 57 -18.57 -21.09 -4.30
CA THR A 57 -19.36 -22.31 -4.52
C THR A 57 -20.77 -21.96 -4.94
N SER A 58 -21.38 -22.74 -5.83
CA SER A 58 -22.81 -22.68 -6.11
C SER A 58 -23.47 -24.00 -5.77
N LYS A 59 -24.68 -23.93 -5.21
CA LYS A 59 -25.51 -25.11 -4.95
C LYS A 59 -26.03 -25.68 -6.27
N ALA A 60 -26.16 -27.01 -6.34
CA ALA A 60 -26.85 -27.67 -7.44
C ALA A 60 -28.33 -27.22 -7.50
N THR A 61 -28.89 -27.27 -8.71
CA THR A 61 -30.32 -27.17 -8.99
C THR A 61 -30.71 -28.37 -9.86
N ASP A 62 -32.00 -28.56 -10.15
CA ASP A 62 -32.48 -29.72 -10.93
C ASP A 62 -31.77 -29.89 -12.28
N ASN A 63 -31.48 -28.77 -12.94
CA ASN A 63 -30.82 -28.74 -14.26
C ASN A 63 -29.31 -28.45 -14.21
N PHE A 64 -28.71 -28.24 -13.04
CA PHE A 64 -27.32 -27.80 -12.93
C PHE A 64 -26.60 -28.42 -11.74
N ASN A 65 -25.44 -29.02 -11.99
CA ASN A 65 -24.56 -29.52 -10.93
C ASN A 65 -23.99 -28.40 -10.06
N ALA A 66 -23.63 -28.73 -8.83
CA ALA A 66 -22.87 -27.83 -7.96
C ALA A 66 -21.52 -27.49 -8.60
N ALA A 67 -21.06 -26.25 -8.45
CA ALA A 67 -19.79 -25.80 -8.99
C ALA A 67 -18.95 -25.11 -7.92
N SER A 68 -17.63 -25.11 -8.11
CA SER A 68 -16.73 -24.34 -7.25
C SER A 68 -15.50 -23.83 -7.98
N LYS A 69 -14.98 -22.69 -7.55
CA LYS A 69 -13.73 -22.11 -8.03
C LYS A 69 -12.98 -21.50 -6.86
N LYS A 70 -11.64 -21.52 -6.93
CA LYS A 70 -10.78 -20.79 -6.01
C LYS A 70 -10.15 -19.59 -6.71
N VAL A 71 -9.95 -18.51 -5.97
CA VAL A 71 -9.16 -17.36 -6.40
C VAL A 71 -8.15 -16.98 -5.32
N ARG A 72 -6.91 -16.74 -5.72
CA ARG A 72 -5.85 -16.22 -4.86
C ARG A 72 -5.79 -14.70 -5.01
N ILE A 73 -5.84 -13.99 -3.89
CA ILE A 73 -5.84 -12.52 -3.84
C ILE A 73 -4.58 -12.08 -3.11
N LYS A 74 -3.88 -11.09 -3.67
CA LYS A 74 -2.70 -10.49 -3.05
C LYS A 74 -3.13 -9.32 -2.15
N ILE A 75 -2.96 -9.45 -0.85
CA ILE A 75 -3.16 -8.32 0.06
C ILE A 75 -1.86 -7.53 0.16
N VAL A 76 -1.91 -6.26 -0.24
CA VAL A 76 -0.78 -5.33 -0.24
C VAL A 76 -0.88 -4.34 0.92
N PRO A 77 0.23 -3.71 1.34
CA PRO A 77 0.19 -2.74 2.43
C PRO A 77 -0.75 -1.56 2.12
N ALA A 78 -1.40 -1.02 3.15
CA ALA A 78 -2.12 0.24 3.05
C ALA A 78 -1.16 1.42 2.89
N ALA A 79 -1.67 2.59 2.53
CA ALA A 79 -0.90 3.82 2.57
C ALA A 79 -0.43 4.11 4.00
N THR A 80 0.75 4.74 4.13
CA THR A 80 1.14 5.34 5.42
C THR A 80 0.09 6.36 5.85
N SER A 81 -0.21 6.41 7.15
CA SER A 81 -1.24 7.33 7.67
C SER A 81 -0.77 8.78 7.60
N SER A 82 0.53 9.05 7.65
CA SER A 82 1.09 10.41 7.64
C SER A 82 2.48 10.46 7.03
N ILE A 83 2.78 11.57 6.36
CA ILE A 83 4.10 11.97 5.88
C ILE A 83 4.35 13.40 6.36
N SER A 84 5.56 13.72 6.78
CA SER A 84 6.03 15.07 7.05
C SER A 84 7.32 15.34 6.28
N ALA A 85 7.59 16.62 6.03
CA ALA A 85 8.78 17.09 5.35
C ALA A 85 9.40 18.22 6.16
N VAL A 86 10.73 18.20 6.31
CA VAL A 86 11.50 19.22 7.01
C VAL A 86 12.63 19.71 6.12
N ASN A 87 12.75 21.02 5.96
CA ASN A 87 13.86 21.66 5.25
C ASN A 87 15.16 21.48 6.06
N LEU A 88 16.21 20.99 5.39
CA LEU A 88 17.57 20.92 5.91
C LEU A 88 18.47 21.91 5.18
N ALA A 89 19.72 22.05 5.63
CA ALA A 89 20.72 22.84 4.91
C ALA A 89 20.92 22.32 3.47
N THR A 90 20.93 20.99 3.30
CA THR A 90 21.30 20.31 2.05
C THR A 90 20.13 19.69 1.29
N GLY A 91 18.88 19.94 1.66
CA GLY A 91 17.72 19.37 0.96
C GLY A 91 16.48 19.25 1.84
N ILE A 92 15.64 18.25 1.58
CA ILE A 92 14.41 17.98 2.35
C ILE A 92 14.47 16.59 2.97
N ARG A 93 14.22 16.49 4.27
CA ARG A 93 14.05 15.21 4.98
C ARG A 93 12.57 14.87 5.08
N LEU A 94 12.23 13.69 4.62
CA LEU A 94 10.92 13.06 4.75
C LEU A 94 10.90 12.15 5.97
N THR A 95 9.78 12.15 6.67
CA THR A 95 9.48 11.17 7.73
C THR A 95 8.05 10.69 7.56
N TRP A 96 7.80 9.41 7.77
CA TRP A 96 6.45 8.85 7.68
C TRP A 96 6.17 7.88 8.83
N LYS A 97 4.89 7.54 9.03
CA LYS A 97 4.53 6.48 9.98
C LYS A 97 4.81 5.11 9.36
N LYS A 98 5.36 4.20 10.15
CA LYS A 98 5.60 2.80 9.76
C LYS A 98 4.31 2.17 9.26
N VAL A 99 4.39 1.43 8.16
CA VAL A 99 3.25 0.71 7.58
C VAL A 99 3.30 -0.75 8.01
N THR A 100 2.25 -1.24 8.65
CA THR A 100 2.14 -2.65 9.06
C THR A 100 2.18 -3.57 7.84
N GLY A 101 3.05 -4.57 7.88
CA GLY A 101 3.24 -5.53 6.78
C GLY A 101 4.12 -5.02 5.63
N ALA A 102 4.62 -3.77 5.69
CA ALA A 102 5.61 -3.31 4.73
C ALA A 102 7.00 -3.90 5.06
N THR A 103 7.66 -4.45 4.04
CA THR A 103 9.05 -4.90 4.09
C THR A 103 10.01 -3.84 3.56
N GLY A 104 9.50 -2.76 2.96
CA GLY A 104 10.29 -1.66 2.42
C GLY A 104 9.42 -0.51 1.93
N TYR A 105 10.06 0.47 1.30
CA TYR A 105 9.40 1.65 0.75
C TYR A 105 10.06 2.10 -0.55
N LEU A 106 9.27 2.57 -1.50
CA LEU A 106 9.73 3.34 -2.65
C LEU A 106 9.46 4.81 -2.36
N VAL A 107 10.46 5.65 -2.60
CA VAL A 107 10.34 7.11 -2.44
C VAL A 107 10.42 7.73 -3.82
N TYR A 108 9.47 8.61 -4.11
CA TYR A 108 9.39 9.37 -5.34
C TYR A 108 9.41 10.86 -5.05
N ARG A 109 10.01 11.62 -5.95
CA ARG A 109 9.87 13.08 -6.07
C ARG A 109 9.43 13.39 -7.49
N ASP A 110 8.32 14.12 -7.62
CA ASP A 110 7.75 14.54 -8.92
C ASP A 110 7.64 13.36 -9.89
N ASP A 111 7.02 12.29 -9.40
CA ASP A 111 6.84 10.99 -10.06
C ASP A 111 8.10 10.23 -10.49
N THR A 112 9.29 10.78 -10.24
CA THR A 112 10.57 10.10 -10.40
C THR A 112 10.93 9.33 -9.13
N LYS A 113 11.23 8.03 -9.25
CA LYS A 113 11.70 7.23 -8.12
C LYS A 113 13.11 7.66 -7.74
N ILE A 114 13.31 8.12 -6.51
CA ILE A 114 14.60 8.59 -6.00
C ILE A 114 15.24 7.62 -5.00
N ALA A 115 14.47 6.71 -4.40
CA ALA A 115 15.01 5.69 -3.52
C ALA A 115 14.19 4.39 -3.48
N THR A 116 14.88 3.31 -3.15
CA THR A 116 14.30 2.02 -2.75
C THR A 116 14.87 1.64 -1.40
N ILE A 117 14.03 1.64 -0.37
CA ILE A 117 14.36 1.30 1.01
C ILE A 117 13.94 -0.15 1.24
N LYS A 118 14.89 -1.04 1.54
CA LYS A 118 14.65 -2.48 1.72
C LYS A 118 14.30 -2.91 3.14
N SER A 119 14.29 -1.96 4.09
CA SER A 119 13.88 -2.20 5.47
C SER A 119 12.52 -1.56 5.73
N GLY A 120 11.55 -2.37 6.17
CA GLY A 120 10.24 -1.88 6.60
C GLY A 120 10.26 -1.07 7.90
N GLY A 121 11.39 -1.10 8.63
CA GLY A 121 11.62 -0.30 9.85
C GLY A 121 12.18 1.09 9.57
N THR A 122 12.78 1.32 8.40
CA THR A 122 13.30 2.64 8.03
C THR A 122 12.16 3.53 7.56
N VAL A 123 11.90 4.61 8.30
CA VAL A 123 10.75 5.51 8.11
C VAL A 123 11.16 6.97 7.85
N THR A 124 12.39 7.17 7.40
CA THR A 124 12.96 8.48 7.08
C THR A 124 13.80 8.38 5.81
N TYR A 125 13.86 9.47 5.05
CA TYR A 125 14.72 9.61 3.87
C TYR A 125 15.05 11.08 3.64
N THR A 126 16.31 11.38 3.33
CA THR A 126 16.73 12.75 2.98
C THR A 126 16.98 12.84 1.48
N ASP A 127 16.22 13.69 0.81
CA ASP A 127 16.46 14.04 -0.59
C ASP A 127 17.35 15.29 -0.66
N ALA A 128 18.65 15.07 -0.87
CA ALA A 128 19.63 16.15 -1.03
C ALA A 128 19.52 16.88 -2.38
N LYS A 129 18.81 16.30 -3.36
CA LYS A 129 18.59 16.90 -4.68
C LYS A 129 17.37 17.81 -4.70
N ALA A 130 16.54 17.80 -3.65
CA ALA A 130 15.45 18.76 -3.46
C ALA A 130 15.99 20.05 -2.82
N ASN A 131 16.87 20.76 -3.53
CA ASN A 131 17.70 21.84 -2.99
C ASN A 131 17.43 23.23 -3.60
N THR A 132 16.60 23.33 -4.63
CA THR A 132 16.27 24.60 -5.29
C THR A 132 15.31 25.45 -4.44
N ASN A 133 15.76 26.62 -3.98
CA ASN A 133 14.97 27.51 -3.13
C ASN A 133 13.70 28.01 -3.84
N GLY A 134 12.58 28.05 -3.14
CA GLY A 134 11.28 28.44 -3.67
C GLY A 134 10.57 27.36 -4.50
N THR A 135 11.23 26.24 -4.80
CA THR A 135 10.64 25.15 -5.59
C THR A 135 9.71 24.29 -4.73
N LYS A 136 8.52 24.00 -5.26
CA LYS A 136 7.60 23.01 -4.71
C LYS A 136 7.98 21.63 -5.22
N TYR A 137 8.19 20.69 -4.31
CA TYR A 137 8.41 19.29 -4.63
C TYR A 137 7.22 18.45 -4.15
N THR A 138 6.79 17.48 -4.95
CA THR A 138 5.78 16.49 -4.55
C THR A 138 6.46 15.18 -4.23
N PHE A 139 6.41 14.77 -2.97
CA PHE A 139 6.93 13.49 -2.52
C PHE A 139 5.84 12.45 -2.45
N LYS A 140 6.15 11.22 -2.83
CA LYS A 140 5.23 10.08 -2.77
C LYS A 140 5.94 8.87 -2.17
N ILE A 141 5.35 8.32 -1.11
CA ILE A 141 5.85 7.13 -0.41
C ILE A 141 4.94 5.95 -0.73
N VAL A 142 5.54 4.88 -1.25
CA VAL A 142 4.84 3.62 -1.59
C VAL A 142 5.41 2.49 -0.73
N PRO A 143 4.67 1.96 0.24
CA PRO A 143 5.11 0.79 1.00
C PRO A 143 5.17 -0.45 0.09
N THR A 144 6.12 -1.34 0.34
CA THR A 144 6.31 -2.57 -0.44
C THR A 144 6.21 -3.80 0.46
N ALA A 145 5.76 -4.92 -0.11
CA ALA A 145 5.77 -6.24 0.53
C ALA A 145 6.09 -7.31 -0.52
N SER A 146 6.26 -8.57 -0.09
CA SER A 146 6.40 -9.72 -0.99
C SER A 146 5.20 -9.90 -1.92
N THR A 147 4.02 -9.40 -1.53
CA THR A 147 2.80 -9.40 -2.33
C THR A 147 2.72 -8.26 -3.35
N GLY A 148 3.64 -7.29 -3.30
CA GLY A 148 3.73 -6.17 -4.22
C GLY A 148 3.69 -4.79 -3.54
N ASN A 149 3.50 -3.76 -4.36
CA ASN A 149 3.41 -2.38 -3.92
C ASN A 149 2.04 -2.08 -3.31
N GLY A 150 2.06 -1.40 -2.16
CA GLY A 150 0.88 -0.91 -1.47
C GLY A 150 0.34 0.40 -2.05
N THR A 151 -0.66 0.96 -1.37
CA THR A 151 -1.21 2.27 -1.73
C THR A 151 -0.22 3.39 -1.41
N ALA A 152 -0.06 4.34 -2.33
CA ALA A 152 0.82 5.48 -2.12
C ALA A 152 0.17 6.55 -1.20
N LYS A 153 1.01 7.34 -0.53
CA LYS A 153 0.60 8.64 0.02
C LYS A 153 1.55 9.73 -0.48
N SER A 154 0.99 10.89 -0.78
CA SER A 154 1.75 12.04 -1.29
C SER A 154 1.73 13.22 -0.31
N LEU A 155 2.77 14.04 -0.37
CA LEU A 155 2.92 15.30 0.35
C LEU A 155 3.64 16.30 -0.55
N ALA A 156 3.13 17.52 -0.65
CA ALA A 156 3.85 18.63 -1.26
C ALA A 156 4.62 19.40 -0.19
N ALA A 157 5.85 19.83 -0.52
CA ALA A 157 6.67 20.67 0.35
C ALA A 157 7.44 21.69 -0.48
N TYR A 158 7.52 22.93 0.02
CA TYR A 158 8.38 23.94 -0.56
C TYR A 158 9.78 23.84 0.04
N ARG A 159 10.78 23.87 -0.84
CA ARG A 159 12.16 24.03 -0.42
C ARG A 159 12.39 25.50 -0.07
N VAL A 160 12.75 25.73 1.19
CA VAL A 160 13.17 27.04 1.70
C VAL A 160 14.55 26.86 2.31
N THR A 161 15.53 27.61 1.83
CA THR A 161 16.86 27.64 2.43
C THR A 161 16.72 28.20 3.86
N ARG A 162 17.31 27.49 4.82
CA ARG A 162 17.33 27.98 6.20
C ARG A 162 18.17 29.28 6.22
N PRO A 163 17.68 30.39 6.80
CA PRO A 163 18.50 31.58 6.98
C PRO A 163 19.79 31.20 7.72
N ALA A 164 20.93 31.68 7.23
CA ALA A 164 22.23 31.54 7.88
C ALA A 164 22.81 32.94 8.06
N ILE A 165 23.30 33.25 9.26
CA ILE A 165 24.09 34.46 9.50
C ILE A 165 25.50 34.15 9.00
N SER A 166 25.94 34.85 7.95
CA SER A 166 27.23 34.63 7.30
C SER A 166 28.38 35.40 7.95
N SER A 167 28.06 36.49 8.63
CA SER A 167 29.03 37.32 9.35
C SER A 167 28.31 38.21 10.35
N ALA A 168 28.98 38.53 11.45
CA ALA A 168 28.66 39.63 12.35
C ALA A 168 29.85 40.58 12.31
N VAL A 169 29.62 41.86 12.03
CA VAL A 169 30.65 42.90 12.09
C VAL A 169 30.38 43.77 13.30
N ASN A 170 31.40 43.97 14.14
CA ASN A 170 31.35 44.99 15.20
C ASN A 170 31.56 46.36 14.56
N SER A 171 30.75 47.33 14.97
CA SER A 171 30.94 48.75 14.64
C SER A 171 32.07 49.35 15.45
#